data_AF-A0A1B6DUK1-F1
#
_entry.id   AF-A0A1B6DUK1-F1
#
_cell.length_a   1.000
_cell.length_b   1.000
_cell.length_c   1.000
_cell.angle_alpha   90.00
_cell.angle_beta   90.00
_cell.angle_gamma   90.00
#
_symmetry.space_group_name_H-M   'P 1'
#
loop_
_entity.id
_entity.type
_entity.pdbx_description
1 polymer ?
#
loop_
_entity_poly.entity_id
_entity_poly.type
_entity_poly.pdbx_seq_one_letter_code
_entity_poly.pdbx_strand_id
1 'polypeptide(L)'
;AEVASVNRSSAQLHSTAKTVEVGTRFGGVVLLQGLAMYTTYSLTVQAFNSRGAGPTSQPITMRTLEGVPTLPPEKINCSATTSQSVQVWWEAPPFEGRNGVLQGYKVSYLPAEDWYEKNDVETKVTSSLRTTLQGLQRYTNYSISVLAFTA
;
A
#
# COMPACT_ATOMS: atom_id res chain seq x y z
N ALA A 1 -10.48 4.56 31.76
CA ALA A 1 -9.05 4.17 31.75
C ALA A 1 -9.03 2.66 31.74
N GLU A 2 -8.75 2.05 30.59
CA GLU A 2 -8.94 0.61 30.36
C GLU A 2 -7.69 0.02 29.74
N VAL A 3 -7.33 -1.16 30.23
CA VAL A 3 -6.12 -1.91 29.89
C VAL A 3 -6.58 -3.20 29.22
N ALA A 4 -6.24 -3.37 27.94
CA ALA A 4 -6.39 -4.62 27.21
C ALA A 4 -5.06 -5.39 27.24
N SER A 5 -5.09 -6.69 27.55
CA SER A 5 -3.93 -7.58 27.53
C SER A 5 -4.10 -8.69 26.49
N VAL A 6 -3.02 -8.97 25.75
CA VAL A 6 -2.91 -10.00 24.70
C VAL A 6 -1.70 -10.87 25.01
N ASN A 7 -1.87 -12.21 25.00
CA ASN A 7 -0.77 -13.16 25.15
C ASN A 7 -0.41 -13.76 23.77
N ARG A 8 0.89 -13.83 23.42
CA ARG A 8 1.40 -14.18 22.07
C ARG A 8 2.26 -15.45 22.07
N SER A 9 2.21 -16.21 20.98
CA SER A 9 3.36 -17.00 20.49
C SER A 9 3.51 -16.89 18.97
N SER A 10 4.78 -16.73 18.55
CA SER A 10 5.36 -16.67 17.20
C SER A 10 5.00 -15.50 16.26
N ALA A 11 6.05 -14.72 15.92
CA ALA A 11 6.16 -13.60 14.98
C ALA A 11 5.38 -12.31 15.35
N GLN A 12 6.12 -11.23 15.66
CA GLN A 12 5.57 -9.91 16.00
C GLN A 12 4.86 -9.27 14.80
N LEU A 13 3.61 -9.66 14.56
CA LEU A 13 2.61 -8.77 13.96
C LEU A 13 2.05 -7.92 15.10
N HIS A 14 2.09 -6.60 14.97
CA HIS A 14 1.52 -5.64 15.92
C HIS A 14 -0.01 -5.77 15.94
N SER A 15 -0.54 -6.84 16.52
CA SER A 15 -1.96 -6.97 16.87
C SER A 15 -2.25 -5.94 17.95
N THR A 16 -2.76 -4.79 17.53
CA THR A 16 -3.28 -3.74 18.40
C THR A 16 -4.80 -3.84 18.35
N ALA A 17 -5.42 -4.24 19.44
CA ALA A 17 -6.87 -4.19 19.56
C ALA A 17 -7.30 -2.73 19.71
N LYS A 18 -8.24 -2.27 18.87
CA LYS A 18 -8.92 -0.98 19.03
C LYS A 18 -10.34 -1.23 19.53
N THR A 19 -10.73 -0.55 20.60
CA THR A 19 -12.08 -0.63 21.18
C THR A 19 -12.83 0.67 20.92
N VAL A 20 -14.10 0.57 20.54
CA VAL A 20 -14.98 1.73 20.35
C VAL A 20 -16.23 1.52 21.20
N GLU A 21 -16.48 2.44 22.14
CA GLU A 21 -17.69 2.43 22.95
C GLU A 21 -18.85 3.07 22.18
N VAL A 22 -19.98 2.39 22.11
CA VAL A 22 -21.17 2.84 21.39
C VAL A 22 -22.30 3.07 22.38
N GLY A 23 -22.77 4.31 22.47
CA GLY A 23 -23.91 4.66 23.31
C GLY A 23 -25.24 4.11 22.77
N THR A 24 -26.21 3.89 23.65
CA THR A 24 -27.55 3.34 23.35
C THR A 24 -28.37 4.16 22.34
N ARG A 25 -27.99 5.42 22.11
CA ARG A 25 -28.62 6.35 21.17
C ARG A 25 -28.32 6.07 19.69
N PHE A 26 -27.41 5.15 19.37
CA PHE A 26 -26.95 4.89 17.99
C PHE A 26 -27.60 3.65 17.31
N GLY A 27 -28.69 3.11 17.86
CA GLY A 27 -29.45 2.04 17.19
C GLY A 27 -28.68 0.75 16.92
N GLY A 28 -27.57 0.51 17.63
CA GLY A 28 -26.72 -0.67 17.47
C GLY A 28 -25.74 -0.62 16.29
N VAL A 29 -25.60 0.52 15.60
CA VAL A 29 -24.68 0.70 14.47
C VAL A 29 -23.52 1.63 14.85
N VAL A 30 -22.30 1.27 14.42
CA VAL A 30 -21.10 2.10 14.57
C VAL A 30 -20.26 2.05 13.31
N LEU A 31 -19.71 3.20 12.92
CA LEU A 31 -18.73 3.31 11.84
C LEU A 31 -17.32 3.29 12.44
N LEU A 32 -16.54 2.27 12.08
CA LEU A 32 -15.13 2.18 12.44
C LEU A 32 -14.28 2.93 11.40
N GLN A 33 -13.53 3.93 11.84
CA GLN A 33 -12.68 4.77 10.98
C GLN A 33 -11.19 4.62 11.35
N GLY A 34 -10.31 5.06 10.45
CA GLY A 34 -8.85 4.97 10.67
C GLY A 34 -8.35 3.53 10.74
N LEU A 35 -8.94 2.65 9.95
CA LEU A 35 -8.46 1.29 9.70
C LEU A 35 -7.38 1.33 8.61
N ALA A 36 -6.38 0.46 8.72
CA ALA A 36 -5.35 0.29 7.70
C ALA A 36 -5.97 -0.29 6.43
N MET A 37 -5.50 0.15 5.26
CA MET A 37 -5.97 -0.33 3.96
C MET A 37 -5.53 -1.78 3.75
N TYR A 38 -6.30 -2.52 2.94
CA TYR A 38 -6.06 -3.93 2.61
C TYR A 38 -5.68 -4.84 3.80
N THR A 39 -6.23 -4.56 4.98
CA THR A 39 -5.90 -5.23 6.24
C THR A 39 -7.08 -6.03 6.73
N THR A 40 -6.82 -7.28 7.15
CA THR A 40 -7.83 -8.16 7.73
C THR A 40 -8.00 -7.86 9.22
N TYR A 41 -9.21 -7.52 9.63
CA TYR A 41 -9.63 -7.29 11.01
C TYR A 41 -10.51 -8.42 11.51
N SER A 42 -10.33 -8.81 12.77
CA SER A 42 -11.27 -9.64 13.53
C SER A 42 -12.04 -8.73 14.49
N LEU A 43 -13.36 -8.74 14.40
CA LEU A 43 -14.26 -7.88 15.16
C LEU A 43 -15.12 -8.71 16.09
N THR A 44 -15.27 -8.23 17.32
CA THR A 44 -16.18 -8.79 18.32
C THR A 44 -16.98 -7.66 18.98
N VAL A 45 -18.14 -7.99 19.53
CA VAL A 45 -19.01 -7.05 20.24
C VAL A 45 -19.38 -7.63 21.59
N GLN A 46 -19.38 -6.81 22.63
CA GLN A 46 -19.89 -7.17 23.96
C GLN A 46 -20.76 -6.04 24.50
N ALA A 47 -21.84 -6.40 25.19
CA ALA A 47 -22.64 -5.44 25.93
C ALA A 47 -21.99 -5.14 27.28
N PHE A 48 -22.15 -3.93 27.81
CA PHE A 48 -21.73 -3.60 29.17
C PHE A 48 -22.77 -2.75 29.89
N ASN A 49 -22.82 -2.84 31.21
CA ASN A 49 -23.62 -1.98 32.07
C ASN A 49 -22.81 -1.58 33.32
N SER A 50 -23.45 -0.90 34.27
CA SER A 50 -22.77 -0.43 35.50
C SER A 50 -22.22 -1.56 36.39
N ARG A 51 -22.63 -2.82 36.19
CA ARG A 51 -22.09 -3.99 36.89
C ARG A 51 -20.95 -4.67 36.15
N GLY A 52 -20.71 -4.35 34.88
CA GLY A 52 -19.60 -4.87 34.09
C GLY A 52 -19.96 -5.24 32.65
N ALA A 53 -18.99 -5.84 31.96
CA ALA A 53 -19.13 -6.38 30.61
C ALA A 53 -19.82 -7.76 30.63
N GLY A 54 -20.68 -7.99 29.65
CA GLY A 54 -21.28 -9.28 29.34
C GLY A 54 -20.38 -10.13 28.43
N PRO A 55 -20.89 -11.26 27.93
CA PRO A 55 -20.12 -12.14 27.06
C PRO A 55 -19.83 -11.49 25.70
N THR A 56 -18.65 -11.79 25.17
CA THR A 56 -18.22 -11.41 23.82
C THR A 56 -18.93 -12.24 22.76
N SER A 57 -19.31 -11.60 21.64
CA SER A 57 -19.85 -12.28 20.47
C SER A 57 -18.82 -13.23 19.84
N GLN A 58 -19.29 -14.10 18.95
CA GLN A 58 -18.38 -14.78 18.03
C GLN A 58 -17.65 -13.75 17.15
N PRO A 59 -16.37 -13.98 16.82
CA PRO A 59 -15.61 -13.06 15.98
C PRO A 59 -16.09 -13.12 14.53
N ILE A 60 -16.16 -11.96 13.89
CA ILE A 60 -16.30 -11.86 12.44
C ILE A 60 -15.00 -11.34 11.85
N THR A 61 -14.56 -11.92 10.74
CA THR A 61 -13.35 -11.49 10.05
C THR A 61 -13.71 -10.79 8.76
N MET A 62 -13.18 -9.58 8.57
CA MET A 62 -13.37 -8.81 7.33
C MET A 62 -12.07 -8.14 6.89
N ARG A 63 -11.93 -7.87 5.60
CA ARG A 63 -10.79 -7.11 5.06
C ARG A 63 -11.27 -5.76 4.56
N THR A 64 -10.53 -4.70 4.89
CA THR A 64 -10.77 -3.37 4.34
C THR A 64 -10.46 -3.33 2.84
N LEU A 65 -11.02 -2.37 2.12
CA LEU A 65 -10.74 -2.18 0.70
C LEU A 65 -9.26 -1.88 0.42
N GLU A 66 -8.88 -2.09 -0.84
CA GLU A 66 -7.58 -1.67 -1.37
C GLU A 66 -7.48 -0.14 -1.39
N GLY A 67 -6.26 0.34 -1.44
CA GLY A 67 -5.92 1.73 -1.67
C GLY A 67 -4.62 1.83 -2.46
N VAL A 68 -4.20 3.06 -2.73
CA VAL A 68 -2.98 3.32 -3.52
C VAL A 68 -1.72 2.92 -2.73
N PRO A 69 -0.68 2.39 -3.38
CA PRO A 69 0.61 2.20 -2.73
C PRO A 69 1.14 3.51 -2.15
N THR A 70 1.55 3.48 -0.88
CA THR A 70 2.13 4.62 -0.16
C THR A 70 3.65 4.60 -0.11
N LEU A 71 4.26 3.46 -0.45
CA LEU A 71 5.72 3.32 -0.57
C LEU A 71 6.11 3.06 -2.04
N PRO A 72 7.24 3.62 -2.51
CA PRO A 72 7.70 3.44 -3.87
C PRO A 72 8.31 2.05 -4.09
N PRO A 73 8.50 1.63 -5.36
CA PRO A 73 9.41 0.54 -5.70
C PRO A 73 10.84 0.80 -5.19
N GLU A 74 11.53 -0.26 -4.79
CA GLU A 74 12.88 -0.18 -4.23
C GLU A 74 13.96 -0.57 -5.25
N LYS A 75 15.21 -0.21 -4.97
CA LYS A 75 16.39 -0.63 -5.74
C LYS A 75 16.24 -0.45 -7.27
N ILE A 76 15.71 0.70 -7.68
CA ILE A 76 15.60 1.05 -9.10
C ILE A 76 17.02 1.13 -9.69
N ASN A 77 17.25 0.37 -10.75
CA ASN A 77 18.52 0.34 -11.45
C ASN A 77 18.30 0.29 -12.96
N CYS A 78 19.30 0.73 -13.72
CA CYS A 78 19.21 0.77 -15.17
C CYS A 78 20.57 0.62 -15.85
N SER A 79 20.56 0.11 -17.08
CA SER A 79 21.74 0.03 -17.94
C SER A 79 21.39 0.26 -19.40
N ALA A 80 22.22 1.03 -20.11
CA ALA A 80 22.09 1.20 -21.54
C ALA A 80 22.38 -0.13 -22.25
N THR A 81 21.42 -0.61 -23.05
CA THR A 81 21.55 -1.83 -23.85
C THR A 81 22.00 -1.52 -25.29
N THR A 82 21.64 -0.34 -25.81
CA THR A 82 22.15 0.22 -27.07
C THR A 82 22.25 1.74 -26.94
N SER A 83 22.71 2.44 -27.98
CA SER A 83 22.71 3.91 -28.02
C SER A 83 21.32 4.54 -27.97
N GLN A 84 20.25 3.75 -28.10
CA GLN A 84 18.86 4.20 -28.14
C GLN A 84 17.93 3.34 -27.26
N SER A 85 18.50 2.55 -26.35
CA SER A 85 17.70 1.74 -25.44
C SER A 85 18.36 1.57 -24.08
N VAL A 86 17.54 1.59 -23.04
CA VAL A 86 17.94 1.41 -21.65
C VAL A 86 17.03 0.35 -21.04
N GLN A 87 17.63 -0.66 -20.40
CA GLN A 87 16.90 -1.59 -19.57
C GLN A 87 16.79 -1.05 -18.15
N VAL A 88 15.61 -1.12 -17.56
CA VAL A 88 15.29 -0.66 -16.21
C VAL A 88 14.69 -1.81 -15.42
N TRP A 89 15.09 -1.97 -14.16
CA TRP A 89 14.54 -2.98 -13.25
C TRP A 89 14.53 -2.46 -11.81
N TRP A 90 13.67 -3.05 -10.98
CA TRP A 90 13.43 -2.61 -9.61
C TRP A 90 12.90 -3.78 -8.77
N GLU A 91 12.79 -3.55 -7.46
CA GLU A 91 12.07 -4.41 -6.53
C GLU A 91 10.69 -3.83 -6.21
N ALA A 92 9.74 -4.71 -5.90
CA ALA A 92 8.39 -4.29 -5.53
C ALA A 92 8.41 -3.46 -4.24
N PRO A 93 7.45 -2.53 -4.04
CA PRO A 93 7.30 -1.84 -2.77
C PRO A 93 7.19 -2.81 -1.58
N PRO A 94 7.64 -2.40 -0.38
CA PRO A 94 7.43 -3.17 0.84
C PRO A 94 5.95 -3.48 1.07
N PHE A 95 5.65 -4.66 1.62
CA PHE A 95 4.27 -5.16 1.73
C PHE A 95 3.36 -4.21 2.52
N GLU A 96 3.89 -3.61 3.58
CA GLU A 96 3.24 -2.64 4.46
C GLU A 96 2.80 -1.35 3.75
N GLY A 97 3.40 -1.04 2.60
CA GLY A 97 3.08 0.15 1.81
C GLY A 97 2.33 -0.14 0.51
N ARG A 98 1.99 -1.40 0.22
CA ARG A 98 1.29 -1.76 -1.02
C ARG A 98 -0.17 -1.36 -1.00
N ASN A 99 -0.81 -1.47 0.17
CA ASN A 99 -2.23 -1.20 0.39
C ASN A 99 -3.17 -1.95 -0.57
N GLY A 100 -2.75 -3.07 -1.15
CA GLY A 100 -3.54 -3.80 -2.14
C GLY A 100 -2.72 -4.82 -2.92
N VAL A 101 -3.35 -5.40 -3.94
CA VAL A 101 -2.68 -6.28 -4.91
C VAL A 101 -2.11 -5.41 -6.03
N LEU A 102 -0.78 -5.44 -6.19
CA LEU A 102 -0.11 -4.69 -7.26
C LEU A 102 -0.59 -5.19 -8.62
N GLN A 103 -1.16 -4.28 -9.42
CA GLN A 103 -1.60 -4.54 -10.78
C GLN A 103 -0.46 -4.31 -11.79
N GLY A 104 0.50 -3.46 -11.43
CA GLY A 104 1.71 -3.26 -12.23
C GLY A 104 2.49 -2.01 -11.82
N TYR A 105 3.32 -1.58 -12.75
CA TYR A 105 4.25 -0.47 -12.62
C TYR A 105 4.12 0.46 -13.82
N LYS A 106 4.30 1.76 -13.54
CA LYS A 106 4.42 2.80 -14.56
C LYS A 106 5.83 3.37 -14.48
N VAL A 107 6.55 3.28 -15.59
CA VAL A 107 7.90 3.81 -15.77
C VAL A 107 7.77 5.10 -16.58
N SER A 108 8.19 6.22 -16.02
CA SER A 108 8.11 7.54 -16.63
C SER A 108 9.52 8.03 -16.92
N TYR A 109 9.77 8.56 -18.12
CA TYR A 109 11.12 8.94 -18.55
C TYR A 109 11.12 10.12 -19.52
N LEU A 110 12.15 10.97 -19.42
CA LEU A 110 12.44 12.08 -20.34
C LEU A 110 13.96 12.33 -20.37
N PRO A 111 14.48 13.03 -21.40
CA PRO A 111 15.79 13.66 -21.31
C PRO A 111 15.90 14.45 -20.01
N ALA A 112 17.05 14.33 -19.32
CA ALA A 112 17.23 14.87 -17.98
C ALA A 112 17.04 16.40 -17.92
N GLU A 113 17.38 17.10 -19.01
CA GLU A 113 17.19 18.55 -19.17
C GLU A 113 15.71 18.93 -19.24
N ASP A 114 14.87 18.08 -19.83
CA ASP A 114 13.43 18.31 -19.99
C ASP A 114 12.61 17.97 -18.73
N TRP A 115 13.19 17.22 -17.78
CA TRP A 115 12.46 16.56 -16.69
C TRP A 115 11.65 17.50 -15.79
N TYR A 116 12.11 18.74 -15.62
CA TYR A 116 11.44 19.76 -14.80
C TYR A 116 10.70 20.83 -15.63
N GLU A 117 10.88 20.82 -16.95
CA GLU A 117 10.34 21.84 -17.85
C GLU A 117 9.09 21.36 -18.60
N LYS A 118 9.03 20.06 -18.91
CA LYS A 118 7.91 19.45 -19.64
C LYS A 118 6.90 18.83 -18.69
N ASN A 119 5.63 19.11 -18.96
CA ASN A 119 4.50 18.43 -18.30
C ASN A 119 4.17 17.08 -18.94
N ASP A 120 4.58 16.86 -20.19
CA ASP A 120 4.34 15.60 -20.90
C ASP A 120 5.55 14.69 -20.76
N VAL A 121 5.38 13.60 -20.01
CA VAL A 121 6.43 12.62 -19.71
C VAL A 121 6.10 11.33 -20.46
N GLU A 122 7.08 10.74 -21.13
CA GLU A 122 6.87 9.44 -21.77
C GLU A 122 6.64 8.37 -20.70
N THR A 123 5.64 7.51 -20.88
CA THR A 123 5.31 6.48 -19.91
C THR A 123 5.21 5.10 -20.54
N LYS A 124 5.68 4.09 -19.81
CA LYS A 124 5.54 2.68 -20.14
C LYS A 124 4.95 1.91 -18.96
N VAL A 125 3.85 1.20 -19.21
CA VAL A 125 3.19 0.36 -18.20
C VAL A 125 3.63 -1.10 -18.38
N THR A 126 3.87 -1.79 -17.27
CA THR A 126 4.22 -3.21 -17.26
C THR A 126 3.79 -3.88 -15.96
N SER A 127 3.46 -5.18 -16.01
CA SER A 127 3.26 -6.00 -14.82
C SER A 127 4.55 -6.65 -14.32
N SER A 128 5.65 -6.52 -15.06
CA SER A 128 6.96 -7.10 -14.73
C SER A 128 7.81 -6.14 -13.90
N LEU A 129 8.75 -6.69 -13.12
CA LEU A 129 9.76 -5.93 -12.36
C LEU A 129 10.92 -5.37 -13.21
N ARG A 130 10.82 -5.50 -14.54
CA ARG A 130 11.79 -4.98 -15.50
C ARG A 130 11.13 -4.61 -16.80
N THR A 131 11.70 -3.63 -17.50
CA THR A 131 11.29 -3.25 -18.85
C THR A 131 12.45 -2.64 -19.63
N THR A 132 12.33 -2.59 -20.95
CA THR A 132 13.28 -1.90 -21.82
C THR A 132 12.62 -0.67 -22.44
N LEU A 133 13.23 0.49 -22.24
CA LEU A 133 12.90 1.74 -22.92
C LEU A 133 13.63 1.75 -24.27
N GLN A 134 12.94 2.06 -25.36
CA GLN A 134 13.46 2.02 -26.73
C GLN A 134 13.16 3.33 -27.45
N GLY A 135 13.88 3.60 -28.53
CA GLY A 135 13.69 4.83 -29.32
C GLY A 135 14.29 6.07 -28.67
N LEU A 136 15.18 5.90 -27.69
CA LEU A 136 15.82 7.00 -26.98
C LEU A 136 16.77 7.78 -27.90
N GLN A 137 16.96 9.06 -27.58
CA GLN A 137 17.95 9.93 -28.22
C GLN A 137 19.35 9.47 -27.88
N ARG A 138 20.24 9.47 -28.87
CA ARG A 138 21.63 9.02 -28.71
C ARG A 138 22.40 10.02 -27.86
N TYR A 139 23.31 9.52 -27.03
CA TYR A 139 24.21 10.35 -26.22
C TYR A 139 23.45 11.37 -25.35
N THR A 140 22.30 10.97 -24.82
CA THR A 140 21.42 11.84 -24.02
C THR A 140 21.22 11.20 -22.65
N ASN A 141 21.37 11.99 -21.59
CA ASN A 141 21.04 11.54 -20.24
C ASN A 141 19.52 11.54 -20.05
N TYR A 142 18.99 10.49 -19.46
CA TYR A 142 17.56 10.35 -19.18
C TYR A 142 17.32 10.30 -17.68
N SER A 143 16.29 11.03 -17.24
CA SER A 143 15.70 10.87 -15.92
C SER A 143 14.59 9.82 -15.99
N ILE A 144 14.55 8.91 -15.02
CA ILE A 144 13.60 7.80 -14.97
C ILE A 144 12.98 7.73 -13.57
N SER A 145 11.65 7.61 -13.51
CA SER A 145 10.89 7.36 -12.28
C SER A 145 10.00 6.13 -12.45
N VAL A 146 9.83 5.37 -11.38
CA VAL A 146 8.99 4.16 -11.36
C VAL A 146 8.03 4.25 -10.19
N LEU A 147 6.73 4.04 -10.46
CA LEU A 147 5.70 3.90 -9.44
C LEU A 147 4.93 2.60 -9.61
N ALA A 148 4.40 2.06 -8.52
CA ALA A 148 3.51 0.92 -8.51
C ALA A 148 2.05 1.38 -8.40
N PHE A 149 1.10 0.57 -8.87
CA PHE A 149 -0.32 0.85 -8.71
C PHE A 149 -1.14 -0.41 -8.38
N THR A 150 -2.23 -0.20 -7.67
CA THR A 150 -3.27 -1.19 -7.29
C THR A 150 -4.53 -0.96 -8.13
N ALA A 151 -5.56 -1.80 -7.93
CA ALA A 151 -6.82 -1.76 -8.67
C ALA A 151 -7.74 -0.59 -8.28
#